data_AF-A0A1G8EI41-F1
#
_entry.id   AF-A0A1G8EI41-F1
#
_cell.length_a   1.000
_cell.length_b   1.000
_cell.length_c   1.000
_cell.angle_alpha   90.00
_cell.angle_beta   90.00
_cell.angle_gamma   90.00
#
_symmetry.space_group_name_H-M   'P 1'
#
loop_
_entity.id
_entity.type
_entity.pdbx_description
1 polymer ?
#
loop_
_entity_poly.entity_id
_entity_poly.type
_entity_poly.pdbx_seq_one_letter_code
_entity_poly.pdbx_strand_id
1 'polypeptide(L)'
;MLDLITGIAVGIVATALSLEVKKQKNKRIFKRYDLSDAGNQLRFIEEVKLYRKRPINRESYEHFRYIEQHLKNRQEGLRILAEVGLGAFIGTSDAASTEKQRKRAFSSYNSKRVDFLVIDAFGNPAVAIEYHGSGHHLSPDAVARDAVKKRALQKAGIELLEIYPNAHKPEVLARLDAILARHAGTTGRLAAPHRPHLQAVAVGA
;
A
#
# COMPACT_ATOMS: atom_id res chain seq x y z
N MET A 1 -36.84 -3.99 -54.80
CA MET A 1 -35.38 -3.81 -54.56
C MET A 1 -35.11 -2.54 -53.75
N LEU A 2 -35.69 -1.39 -54.12
CA LEU A 2 -35.53 -0.13 -53.36
C LEU A 2 -36.07 -0.22 -51.93
N ASP A 3 -37.23 -0.84 -51.72
CA ASP A 3 -37.91 -0.92 -50.40
C ASP A 3 -37.14 -1.73 -49.35
N LEU A 4 -36.41 -2.77 -49.79
CA LEU A 4 -35.57 -3.62 -48.94
C LEU A 4 -34.34 -2.84 -48.44
N ILE A 5 -33.73 -2.04 -49.33
CA ILE A 5 -32.56 -1.21 -49.01
C ILE A 5 -32.96 -0.10 -48.02
N THR A 6 -34.11 0.55 -48.22
CA THR A 6 -34.64 1.55 -47.27
C THR A 6 -34.96 0.93 -45.91
N GLY A 7 -35.53 -0.28 -45.85
CA GLY A 7 -35.81 -0.97 -44.59
C GLY A 7 -34.56 -1.30 -43.78
N ILE A 8 -33.50 -1.78 -44.45
CA ILE A 8 -32.19 -2.05 -43.82
C ILE A 8 -31.57 -0.74 -43.30
N ALA A 9 -31.60 0.34 -44.10
CA ALA A 9 -31.07 1.64 -43.71
C ALA A 9 -31.77 2.21 -42.45
N VAL A 10 -33.11 2.14 -42.40
CA VAL A 10 -33.88 2.57 -41.22
C VAL A 10 -33.54 1.73 -39.98
N GLY A 11 -33.39 0.41 -40.14
CA GLY A 11 -32.99 -0.48 -39.04
C GLY A 11 -31.61 -0.17 -38.46
N ILE A 12 -30.63 0.14 -39.32
CA ILE A 12 -29.28 0.54 -38.90
C ILE A 12 -29.33 1.86 -38.11
N VAL A 13 -30.05 2.87 -38.61
CA VAL A 13 -30.18 4.18 -37.93
C VAL A 13 -30.89 4.04 -36.58
N ALA A 14 -31.99 3.27 -36.51
CA ALA A 14 -32.71 3.02 -35.26
C ALA A 14 -31.84 2.29 -34.22
N THR A 15 -31.00 1.35 -34.66
CA THR A 15 -30.05 0.65 -33.80
C THR A 15 -28.95 1.59 -33.30
N ALA A 16 -28.37 2.40 -34.18
CA ALA A 16 -27.35 3.39 -33.81
C ALA A 16 -27.88 4.42 -32.79
N LEU A 17 -29.11 4.93 -32.99
CA LEU A 17 -29.78 5.81 -32.05
C LEU A 17 -29.99 5.13 -30.68
N SER A 18 -30.43 3.87 -30.68
CA SER A 18 -30.63 3.09 -29.45
C SER A 18 -29.32 2.86 -28.69
N LEU A 19 -28.21 2.62 -29.41
CA LEU A 19 -26.87 2.49 -28.83
C LEU A 19 -26.39 3.80 -28.22
N GLU A 20 -26.61 4.94 -28.88
CA GLU A 20 -26.20 6.25 -28.36
C GLU A 20 -27.00 6.64 -27.12
N VAL A 21 -28.31 6.38 -27.08
CA VAL A 21 -29.14 6.58 -25.87
C VAL A 21 -28.64 5.71 -24.71
N LYS A 22 -28.33 4.42 -24.97
CA LYS A 22 -27.73 3.53 -23.96
C LYS A 22 -26.38 4.06 -23.47
N LYS A 23 -25.52 4.53 -24.38
CA LYS A 23 -24.20 5.10 -24.06
C LYS A 23 -24.31 6.36 -23.19
N GLN A 24 -25.23 7.26 -23.52
CA GLN A 24 -25.47 8.46 -22.71
C GLN A 24 -26.02 8.12 -21.33
N LYS A 25 -26.97 7.17 -21.24
CA LYS A 25 -27.49 6.67 -19.97
C LYS A 25 -26.37 6.07 -19.12
N ASN A 26 -25.51 5.24 -19.72
CA ASN A 26 -24.35 4.65 -19.04
C ASN A 26 -23.36 5.72 -18.57
N LYS A 27 -23.10 6.77 -19.38
CA LYS A 27 -22.26 7.91 -18.99
C LYS A 27 -22.83 8.69 -17.81
N ARG A 28 -24.16 8.91 -17.79
CA ARG A 28 -24.85 9.58 -16.67
C ARG A 28 -24.78 8.73 -15.40
N ILE A 29 -25.02 7.43 -15.50
CA ILE A 29 -24.88 6.49 -14.38
C ILE A 29 -23.45 6.51 -13.87
N PHE A 30 -22.45 6.38 -14.75
CA PHE A 30 -21.05 6.45 -14.38
C PHE A 30 -20.73 7.72 -13.60
N LYS A 31 -21.12 8.90 -14.13
CA LYS A 31 -20.89 10.19 -13.44
C LYS A 31 -21.59 10.27 -12.09
N ARG A 32 -22.78 9.67 -11.94
CA ARG A 32 -23.52 9.65 -10.66
C ARG A 32 -22.83 8.78 -9.61
N TYR A 33 -22.13 7.73 -10.02
CA TYR A 33 -21.44 6.79 -9.12
C TYR A 33 -19.91 6.90 -9.16
N ASP A 34 -19.40 8.00 -9.72
CA ASP A 34 -17.97 8.26 -9.80
C ASP A 34 -17.41 8.60 -8.42
N LEU A 35 -16.63 7.68 -7.85
CA LEU A 35 -15.97 7.85 -6.56
C LEU A 35 -14.78 8.80 -6.60
N SER A 36 -14.36 9.28 -7.79
CA SER A 36 -13.35 10.35 -7.88
C SER A 36 -13.94 11.75 -7.64
N ASP A 37 -15.27 11.88 -7.68
CA ASP A 37 -15.99 13.13 -7.41
C ASP A 37 -16.31 13.26 -5.91
N ALA A 38 -15.83 14.34 -5.28
CA ALA A 38 -16.03 14.58 -3.86
C ALA A 38 -17.52 14.82 -3.48
N GLY A 39 -18.31 15.39 -4.39
CA GLY A 39 -19.75 15.60 -4.16
C GLY A 39 -20.50 14.27 -4.06
N ASN A 40 -20.18 13.32 -4.93
CA ASN A 40 -20.69 11.95 -4.83
C ASN A 40 -20.24 11.27 -3.54
N GLN A 41 -18.96 11.39 -3.14
CA GLN A 41 -18.45 10.81 -1.89
C GLN A 41 -19.24 11.31 -0.67
N LEU A 42 -19.45 12.62 -0.56
CA LEU A 42 -20.21 13.23 0.53
C LEU A 42 -21.65 12.71 0.55
N ARG A 43 -22.33 12.71 -0.61
CA ARG A 43 -23.69 12.17 -0.72
C ARG A 43 -23.77 10.72 -0.23
N PHE A 44 -22.82 9.86 -0.63
CA PHE A 44 -22.81 8.46 -0.20
C PHE A 44 -22.57 8.30 1.30
N ILE A 45 -21.77 9.17 1.92
CA ILE A 45 -21.55 9.19 3.37
C ILE A 45 -22.83 9.62 4.10
N GLU A 46 -23.53 10.63 3.61
CA GLU A 46 -24.78 11.13 4.20
C GLU A 46 -25.94 10.13 4.09
N GLU A 47 -25.97 9.32 3.02
CA GLU A 47 -27.01 8.32 2.77
C GLU A 47 -26.94 7.10 3.72
N VAL A 48 -25.86 6.93 4.49
CA VAL A 48 -25.63 5.74 5.33
C VAL A 48 -25.33 6.09 6.78
N LYS A 49 -25.66 5.18 7.71
CA LYS A 49 -25.21 5.29 9.11
C LYS A 49 -23.80 4.74 9.26
N LEU A 50 -22.91 5.54 9.85
CA LEU A 50 -21.55 5.12 10.20
C LEU A 50 -21.46 4.66 11.65
N TYR A 51 -20.52 3.74 11.93
CA TYR A 51 -20.21 3.31 13.28
C TYR A 51 -18.70 3.10 13.45
N ARG A 52 -18.22 3.24 14.69
CA ARG A 52 -16.82 2.98 15.03
C ARG A 52 -16.55 1.47 15.13
N LYS A 53 -15.41 1.02 14.62
CA LYS A 53 -14.91 -0.36 14.77
C LYS A 53 -13.49 -0.36 15.32
N ARG A 54 -13.07 -1.49 15.89
CA ARG A 54 -11.66 -1.69 16.27
C ARG A 54 -10.79 -1.65 15.02
N PRO A 55 -9.67 -0.91 15.01
CA PRO A 55 -8.79 -0.86 13.84
C PRO A 55 -8.02 -2.17 13.64
N ILE A 56 -7.74 -2.89 14.74
CA ILE A 56 -6.99 -4.14 14.76
C ILE A 56 -7.89 -5.24 15.33
N ASN A 57 -7.82 -6.45 14.77
CA ASN A 57 -8.53 -7.61 15.31
C ASN A 57 -7.92 -8.06 16.67
N ARG A 58 -8.63 -8.93 17.40
CA ARG A 58 -8.22 -9.35 18.75
C ARG A 58 -6.88 -10.09 18.76
N GLU A 59 -6.66 -11.01 17.82
CA GLU A 59 -5.44 -11.84 17.76
C GLU A 59 -4.21 -10.96 17.45
N SER A 60 -4.30 -10.14 16.40
CA SER A 60 -3.25 -9.16 16.04
C SER A 60 -2.97 -8.18 17.20
N TYR A 61 -4.00 -7.75 17.94
CA TYR A 61 -3.81 -6.84 19.07
C TYR A 61 -2.95 -7.44 20.20
N GLU A 62 -3.05 -8.75 20.47
CA GLU A 62 -2.17 -9.40 21.44
C GLU A 62 -0.70 -9.36 20.99
N HIS A 63 -0.44 -9.52 19.69
CA HIS A 63 0.89 -9.36 19.12
C HIS A 63 1.40 -7.93 19.23
N PHE A 64 0.56 -6.95 18.89
CA PHE A 64 0.87 -5.54 19.05
C PHE A 64 1.33 -5.21 20.48
N ARG A 65 0.60 -5.68 21.50
CA ARG A 65 0.87 -5.29 22.90
C ARG A 65 2.25 -5.73 23.40
N TYR A 66 2.61 -7.00 23.20
CA TYR A 66 3.90 -7.46 23.72
C TYR A 66 5.08 -6.92 22.89
N ILE A 67 4.89 -6.71 21.58
CA ILE A 67 5.91 -6.08 20.74
C ILE A 67 6.11 -4.63 21.18
N GLU A 68 5.03 -3.86 21.38
CA GLU A 68 5.10 -2.47 21.86
C GLU A 68 5.84 -2.38 23.20
N GLN A 69 5.51 -3.24 24.15
CA GLN A 69 6.18 -3.28 25.46
C GLN A 69 7.67 -3.61 25.31
N HIS A 70 8.02 -4.57 24.46
CA HIS A 70 9.41 -4.94 24.18
C HIS A 70 10.20 -3.78 23.59
N LEU A 71 9.64 -3.09 22.58
CA LEU A 71 10.28 -1.93 21.95
C LEU A 71 10.49 -0.77 22.95
N LYS A 72 9.52 -0.52 23.83
CA LYS A 72 9.64 0.51 24.90
C LYS A 72 10.81 0.20 25.84
N ASN A 73 11.04 -1.07 26.17
CA ASN A 73 12.11 -1.48 27.08
C ASN A 73 13.52 -1.34 26.47
N ARG A 74 13.64 -1.28 25.14
CA ARG A 74 14.94 -1.14 24.45
C ARG A 74 15.56 0.26 24.58
N GLN A 75 14.78 1.28 24.93
CA GLN A 75 15.24 2.69 25.04
C GLN A 75 15.92 3.25 23.76
N GLU A 76 15.68 2.65 22.60
CA GLU A 76 16.26 3.02 21.30
C GLU A 76 15.42 4.06 20.52
N GLY A 77 14.37 4.60 21.14
CA GLY A 77 13.43 5.54 20.48
C GLY A 77 12.54 4.89 19.41
N LEU A 78 12.51 3.57 19.33
CA LEU A 78 11.66 2.81 18.40
C LEU A 78 10.17 3.04 18.68
N ARG A 79 9.36 3.08 17.63
CA ARG A 79 7.90 3.18 17.72
C ARG A 79 7.22 2.15 16.82
N ILE A 80 6.08 1.63 17.25
CA ILE A 80 5.24 0.73 16.45
C ILE A 80 3.97 1.46 16.02
N LEU A 81 3.62 1.30 14.75
CA LEU A 81 2.41 1.83 14.13
C LEU A 81 1.57 0.65 13.66
N ALA A 82 0.25 0.76 13.74
CA ALA A 82 -0.65 -0.30 13.31
C ALA A 82 -1.40 0.07 12.03
N GLU A 83 -1.70 -0.95 11.22
CA GLU A 83 -2.45 -0.82 9.97
C GLU A 83 -1.80 0.24 9.07
N VAL A 84 -0.53 0.12 8.68
CA VAL A 84 0.13 1.18 7.89
C VAL A 84 0.07 0.84 6.41
N GLY A 85 -0.46 1.76 5.59
CA GLY A 85 -0.47 1.62 4.14
C GLY A 85 0.93 1.68 3.55
N LEU A 86 1.27 0.76 2.65
CA LEU A 86 2.57 0.70 1.98
C LEU A 86 2.92 2.01 1.26
N GLY A 87 1.92 2.68 0.68
CA GLY A 87 2.13 3.98 0.01
C GLY A 87 2.55 5.11 0.94
N ALA A 88 2.42 4.95 2.26
CA ALA A 88 2.83 5.96 3.24
C ALA A 88 4.34 5.91 3.55
N PHE A 89 5.02 4.80 3.24
CA PHE A 89 6.43 4.62 3.58
C PHE A 89 7.27 3.96 2.47
N ILE A 90 6.65 3.62 1.33
CA ILE A 90 7.34 3.14 0.13
C ILE A 90 7.01 4.10 -1.01
N GLY A 91 8.06 4.68 -1.59
CA GLY A 91 7.99 5.51 -2.79
C GLY A 91 8.48 4.78 -4.05
N THR A 92 8.40 5.44 -5.19
CA THR A 92 9.06 5.01 -6.43
C THR A 92 10.12 6.04 -6.81
N SER A 93 11.34 5.60 -7.13
CA SER A 93 12.41 6.49 -7.59
C SER A 93 12.36 6.71 -9.10
N ASP A 94 12.91 7.83 -9.56
CA ASP A 94 13.01 8.17 -10.98
C ASP A 94 14.07 7.35 -11.73
N ALA A 95 14.91 6.60 -11.01
CA ALA A 95 15.98 5.81 -11.59
C ALA A 95 15.44 4.76 -12.57
N ALA A 96 15.84 4.88 -13.84
CA ALA A 96 15.61 3.91 -14.90
C ALA A 96 14.12 3.53 -15.15
N SER A 97 13.17 4.42 -14.85
CA SER A 97 11.74 4.16 -15.08
C SER A 97 10.97 5.40 -15.55
N THR A 98 10.02 5.20 -16.45
CA THR A 98 9.12 6.26 -16.92
C THR A 98 8.08 6.61 -15.85
N GLU A 99 7.53 7.83 -15.90
CA GLU A 99 6.46 8.26 -14.99
C GLU A 99 5.27 7.30 -15.01
N LYS A 100 4.89 6.80 -16.18
CA LYS A 100 3.80 5.84 -16.34
C LYS A 100 4.11 4.51 -15.63
N GLN A 101 5.34 4.03 -15.69
CA GLN A 101 5.75 2.82 -14.96
C GLN A 101 5.72 3.06 -13.45
N ARG A 102 6.20 4.21 -12.96
CA ARG A 102 6.15 4.57 -11.55
C ARG A 102 4.74 4.66 -11.01
N LYS A 103 3.84 5.37 -11.70
CA LYS A 103 2.42 5.47 -11.33
C LYS A 103 1.75 4.11 -11.28
N ARG A 104 2.01 3.23 -12.27
CA ARG A 104 1.49 1.86 -12.26
C ARG A 104 2.00 1.05 -11.07
N ALA A 105 3.31 1.09 -10.81
CA ALA A 105 3.92 0.40 -9.69
C ALA A 105 3.36 0.88 -8.34
N PHE A 106 3.32 2.20 -8.12
CA PHE A 106 2.74 2.80 -6.91
C PHE A 106 1.26 2.42 -6.76
N SER A 107 0.48 2.49 -7.85
CA SER A 107 -0.93 2.08 -7.86
C SER A 107 -1.11 0.60 -7.48
N SER A 108 -0.14 -0.26 -7.81
CA SER A 108 -0.19 -1.69 -7.47
C SER A 108 -0.03 -1.98 -5.98
N TYR A 109 0.64 -1.13 -5.18
CA TYR A 109 0.89 -1.42 -3.76
C TYR A 109 0.31 -0.40 -2.78
N ASN A 110 0.07 0.86 -3.16
CA ASN A 110 -0.21 1.95 -2.22
C ASN A 110 -1.38 1.68 -1.25
N SER A 111 -2.42 0.97 -1.71
CA SER A 111 -3.61 0.64 -0.93
C SER A 111 -3.45 -0.60 -0.04
N LYS A 112 -2.36 -1.36 -0.21
CA LYS A 112 -2.03 -2.51 0.64
C LYS A 112 -1.45 -1.99 1.95
N ARG A 113 -1.69 -2.70 3.04
CA ARG A 113 -1.28 -2.32 4.38
C ARG A 113 -0.54 -3.47 5.03
N VAL A 114 0.40 -3.13 5.90
CA VAL A 114 1.00 -4.06 6.87
C VAL A 114 0.23 -3.98 8.18
N ASP A 115 0.19 -5.08 8.93
CA ASP A 115 -0.45 -5.10 10.24
C ASP A 115 0.29 -4.15 11.18
N PHE A 116 1.63 -4.24 11.25
CA PHE A 116 2.45 -3.31 12.00
C PHE A 116 3.68 -2.83 11.23
N LEU A 117 4.10 -1.61 11.54
CA LEU A 117 5.36 -1.03 11.09
C LEU A 117 6.13 -0.54 12.31
N VAL A 118 7.35 -1.01 12.50
CA VAL A 118 8.28 -0.43 13.46
C VAL A 118 9.11 0.62 12.72
N ILE A 119 9.18 1.82 13.31
CA ILE A 119 10.03 2.92 12.87
C ILE A 119 11.15 3.16 13.89
N ASP A 120 12.29 3.63 13.40
CA ASP A 120 13.39 4.04 14.26
C ASP A 120 13.19 5.43 14.88
N ALA A 121 14.16 5.87 15.69
CA ALA A 121 14.13 7.18 16.35
C ALA A 121 14.09 8.37 15.37
N PHE A 122 14.47 8.16 14.11
CA PHE A 122 14.45 9.18 13.05
C PHE A 122 13.18 9.10 12.20
N GLY A 123 12.30 8.13 12.48
CA GLY A 123 11.07 7.92 11.73
C GLY A 123 11.23 7.07 10.47
N ASN A 124 12.39 6.45 10.24
CA ASN A 124 12.57 5.57 9.08
C ASN A 124 11.92 4.19 9.35
N PRO A 125 11.36 3.53 8.31
CA PRO A 125 10.84 2.18 8.45
C PRO A 125 11.97 1.19 8.76
N ALA A 126 11.91 0.53 9.93
CA ALA A 126 12.89 -0.44 10.37
C ALA A 126 12.47 -1.88 10.04
N VAL A 127 11.21 -2.23 10.30
CA VAL A 127 10.67 -3.57 10.01
C VAL A 127 9.16 -3.52 9.83
N ALA A 128 8.67 -4.20 8.79
CA ALA A 128 7.26 -4.49 8.61
C ALA A 128 6.91 -5.82 9.29
N ILE A 129 5.72 -5.92 9.89
CA ILE A 129 5.26 -7.12 10.59
C ILE A 129 3.88 -7.49 10.07
N GLU A 130 3.68 -8.78 9.77
CA GLU A 130 2.42 -9.36 9.30
C GLU A 130 2.04 -10.53 10.20
N TYR A 131 0.81 -10.52 10.71
CA TYR A 131 0.23 -11.62 11.46
C TYR A 131 -0.74 -12.41 10.59
N HIS A 132 -0.39 -13.66 10.40
CA HIS A 132 -1.15 -14.64 9.65
C HIS A 132 -2.10 -15.35 10.62
N GLY A 133 -3.30 -14.79 10.82
CA GLY A 133 -4.28 -15.34 11.77
C GLY A 133 -4.79 -16.75 11.43
N SER A 134 -5.59 -17.30 12.35
CA SER A 134 -6.11 -18.68 12.27
C SER A 134 -7.07 -18.94 11.10
N GLY A 135 -7.68 -17.88 10.55
CA GLY A 135 -8.63 -17.94 9.44
C GLY A 135 -7.99 -17.77 8.06
N HIS A 136 -6.91 -18.50 7.75
CA HIS A 136 -6.27 -18.46 6.43
C HIS A 136 -7.27 -18.81 5.32
N HIS A 137 -7.83 -17.78 4.70
CA HIS A 137 -8.46 -17.91 3.40
C HIS A 137 -7.34 -18.15 2.38
N LEU A 138 -7.04 -19.42 2.12
CA LEU A 138 -6.21 -19.89 0.98
C LEU A 138 -6.90 -19.61 -0.36
N SER A 139 -7.52 -18.44 -0.51
CA SER A 139 -7.99 -17.97 -1.80
C SER A 139 -6.76 -17.59 -2.65
N PRO A 140 -6.76 -17.89 -3.96
CA PRO A 140 -5.71 -17.45 -4.87
C PRO A 140 -5.44 -15.93 -4.79
N ASP A 141 -6.49 -15.14 -4.51
CA ASP A 141 -6.41 -13.68 -4.37
C ASP A 141 -5.61 -13.25 -3.13
N ALA A 142 -5.71 -13.99 -2.02
CA ALA A 142 -4.92 -13.71 -0.82
C ALA A 142 -3.42 -13.94 -1.08
N VAL A 143 -3.07 -15.04 -1.76
CA VAL A 143 -1.69 -15.37 -2.13
C VAL A 143 -1.10 -14.29 -3.06
N ALA A 144 -1.85 -13.90 -4.09
CA ALA A 144 -1.42 -12.85 -5.02
C ALA A 144 -1.24 -11.49 -4.31
N ARG A 145 -2.13 -11.14 -3.36
CA ARG A 145 -2.03 -9.91 -2.58
C ARG A 145 -0.77 -9.88 -1.72
N ASP A 146 -0.48 -10.99 -1.04
CA ASP A 146 0.71 -11.12 -0.19
C ASP A 146 2.00 -11.07 -0.99
N ALA A 147 2.03 -11.67 -2.18
CA ALA A 147 3.18 -11.60 -3.08
C ALA A 147 3.55 -10.16 -3.45
N VAL A 148 2.55 -9.30 -3.70
CA VAL A 148 2.79 -7.87 -3.98
C VAL A 148 3.35 -7.15 -2.75
N LYS A 149 2.82 -7.41 -1.55
CA LYS A 149 3.34 -6.81 -0.30
C LYS A 149 4.81 -7.18 -0.09
N LYS A 150 5.11 -8.47 -0.12
CA LYS A 150 6.47 -9.02 0.04
C LYS A 150 7.43 -8.43 -0.98
N ARG A 151 7.02 -8.35 -2.25
CA ARG A 151 7.86 -7.79 -3.31
C ARG A 151 8.10 -6.29 -3.15
N ALA A 152 7.10 -5.52 -2.73
CA ALA A 152 7.25 -4.09 -2.47
C ALA A 152 8.24 -3.83 -1.33
N LEU A 153 8.08 -4.52 -0.19
CA LEU A 153 8.98 -4.42 0.96
C LEU A 153 10.42 -4.81 0.61
N GLN A 154 10.59 -5.94 -0.09
CA GLN A 154 11.90 -6.39 -0.56
C GLN A 154 12.59 -5.36 -1.45
N LYS A 155 11.87 -4.79 -2.43
CA LYS A 155 12.43 -3.75 -3.31
C LYS A 155 12.73 -2.45 -2.58
N ALA A 156 12.04 -2.17 -1.48
CA ALA A 156 12.29 -1.02 -0.62
C ALA A 156 13.42 -1.25 0.39
N GLY A 157 13.98 -2.47 0.48
CA GLY A 157 14.99 -2.81 1.47
C GLY A 157 14.45 -2.90 2.90
N ILE A 158 13.14 -3.09 3.07
CA ILE A 158 12.49 -3.19 4.39
C ILE A 158 12.26 -4.67 4.68
N GLU A 159 12.82 -5.15 5.79
CA GLU A 159 12.63 -6.53 6.22
C GLU A 159 11.20 -6.79 6.69
N LEU A 160 10.71 -8.01 6.43
CA LEU A 160 9.37 -8.47 6.82
C LEU A 160 9.48 -9.56 7.89
N LEU A 161 8.84 -9.33 9.04
CA LEU A 161 8.65 -10.32 10.09
C LEU A 161 7.24 -10.92 9.99
N GLU A 162 7.16 -12.17 9.55
CA GLU A 162 5.91 -12.93 9.52
C GLU A 162 5.71 -13.71 10.82
N ILE A 163 4.54 -13.52 11.44
CA ILE A 163 4.09 -14.20 12.64
C ILE A 163 2.95 -15.15 12.25
N TYR A 164 3.17 -16.45 12.41
CA TYR A 164 2.19 -17.49 12.13
C TYR A 164 1.43 -17.90 13.38
N PRO A 165 0.30 -18.63 13.26
CA PRO A 165 -0.42 -19.16 14.41
C PRO A 165 0.53 -20.02 15.25
N ASN A 166 0.38 -19.94 16.59
CA ASN A 166 1.21 -20.65 17.57
C ASN A 166 2.68 -20.21 17.65
N ALA A 167 3.08 -19.12 16.98
CA ALA A 167 4.42 -18.57 17.15
C ALA A 167 4.68 -18.21 18.63
N HIS A 168 5.79 -18.71 19.18
CA HIS A 168 6.15 -18.46 20.57
C HIS A 168 6.68 -17.04 20.72
N LYS A 169 6.14 -16.30 21.71
CA LYS A 169 6.51 -14.88 21.94
C LYS A 169 8.03 -14.65 22.01
N PRO A 170 8.83 -15.44 22.75
CA PRO A 170 10.28 -15.22 22.81
C PRO A 170 10.98 -15.36 21.45
N GLU A 171 10.52 -16.29 20.60
CA GLU A 171 11.07 -16.48 19.25
C GLU A 171 10.76 -15.28 18.35
N VAL A 172 9.52 -14.77 18.41
CA VAL A 172 9.13 -13.57 17.67
C VAL A 172 9.99 -12.37 18.07
N LEU A 173 10.21 -12.20 19.38
CA LEU A 173 11.04 -11.11 19.89
C LEU A 173 12.52 -11.27 19.51
N ALA A 174 13.07 -12.48 19.56
CA ALA A 174 14.44 -12.75 19.13
C ALA A 174 14.64 -12.46 17.64
N ARG A 175 13.69 -12.85 16.79
CA ARG A 175 13.70 -12.54 15.35
C ARG A 175 13.58 -11.04 15.10
N LEU A 176 12.69 -10.36 15.82
CA LEU A 176 12.55 -8.90 15.77
C LEU A 176 13.87 -8.21 16.14
N ASP A 177 14.50 -8.61 17.24
CA ASP A 177 15.77 -8.04 17.70
C ASP A 177 16.89 -8.23 16.69
N ALA A 178 16.97 -9.40 16.06
CA ALA A 178 17.95 -9.67 15.01
C ALA A 178 17.76 -8.74 13.79
N ILE A 179 16.51 -8.47 13.39
CA ILE A 179 16.19 -7.53 12.30
C ILE A 179 16.59 -6.10 12.70
N LEU A 180 16.19 -5.66 13.89
CA LEU A 180 16.48 -4.31 14.39
C LEU A 180 17.99 -4.05 14.50
N ALA A 181 18.78 -5.05 14.92
CA ALA A 181 20.23 -4.94 14.96
C ALA A 181 20.85 -4.72 13.55
N ARG A 182 20.33 -5.41 12.52
CA ARG A 182 20.77 -5.19 11.13
C ARG A 182 20.35 -3.80 10.61
N HIS A 183 19.14 -3.35 10.94
CA HIS A 183 18.66 -2.01 10.61
C HIS A 183 19.54 -0.92 11.22
N ALA A 184 19.85 -1.03 12.51
CA ALA A 184 20.72 -0.09 13.21
C ALA A 184 22.13 -0.03 12.55
N GLY A 185 22.69 -1.20 12.19
CA GLY A 185 23.96 -1.27 11.47
C GLY A 185 23.94 -0.67 10.05
N THR A 186 22.77 -0.63 9.41
CA THR A 186 22.58 0.00 8.08
C THR A 186 22.41 1.51 8.22
N THR A 187 21.55 1.94 9.15
CA THR A 187 21.29 3.35 9.45
C THR A 187 22.55 4.06 9.92
N GLY A 188 23.36 3.42 10.79
CA GLY A 188 24.65 3.95 11.24
C GLY A 188 25.67 4.13 10.10
N ARG A 189 25.65 3.29 9.07
CA ARG A 189 26.51 3.46 7.88
C ARG A 189 26.02 4.60 6.98
N LEU A 190 24.71 4.78 6.85
CA LEU A 190 24.11 5.85 6.07
C LEU A 190 24.19 7.23 6.77
N ALA A 191 24.28 7.24 8.11
CA ALA A 191 24.46 8.45 8.91
C ALA A 191 25.93 8.93 8.99
N ALA A 192 26.90 8.18 8.47
CA ALA A 192 28.26 8.68 8.32
C ALA A 192 28.25 9.84 7.31
N PRO A 193 28.87 11.01 7.62
CA PRO A 193 28.74 12.19 6.80
C PRO A 193 29.28 11.89 5.40
N HIS A 194 28.37 11.92 4.42
CA HIS A 194 28.74 11.98 3.02
C HIS A 194 29.59 13.23 2.85
N ARG A 195 30.92 13.07 2.75
CA ARG A 195 31.81 14.18 2.41
C ARG A 195 31.33 14.70 1.05
N PRO A 196 30.86 15.95 0.94
CA PRO A 196 30.69 16.53 -0.37
C PRO A 196 32.10 16.62 -0.97
N HIS A 197 32.29 16.07 -2.17
CA HIS A 197 33.48 16.35 -2.95
C HIS A 197 33.53 17.86 -3.21
N LEU A 198 34.28 18.57 -2.37
CA LEU A 198 34.86 19.86 -2.70
C LEU A 198 35.86 19.59 -3.84
N GLN A 199 35.42 19.75 -5.08
CA GLN A 199 36.34 20.08 -6.16
C GLN A 199 36.64 21.57 -6.06
N ALA A 200 37.84 21.85 -5.56
CA ALA A 200 38.47 23.14 -5.65
C ALA A 200 38.81 23.46 -7.12
N VAL A 201 38.25 24.58 -7.59
CA VAL A 201 38.85 25.65 -8.40
C VAL A 201 39.88 25.27 -9.48
N ALA A 202 39.56 25.68 -10.71
CA ALA A 202 40.52 26.37 -11.57
C ALA A 202 39.80 27.44 -12.41
N VAL A 203 39.71 28.66 -11.86
CA VAL A 203 39.59 29.88 -12.67
C VAL A 203 41.03 30.31 -12.93
N GLY A 204 41.44 30.25 -14.19
CA GLY A 204 42.72 30.75 -14.68
C GLY A 204 42.47 31.77 -15.78
N ALA A 205 43.12 32.92 -15.60
CA ALA A 205 43.31 34.09 -16.48
C ALA A 205 43.09 33.90 -17.98
#